data_AF-A0A956YCL1-F1
#
_entry.id   AF-A0A956YCL1-F1
#
_cell.length_a   1.000
_cell.length_b   1.000
_cell.length_c   1.000
_cell.angle_alpha   90.00
_cell.angle_beta   90.00
_cell.angle_gamma   90.00
#
_symmetry.space_group_name_H-M   'P 1'
#
loop_
_entity.id
_entity.type
_entity.pdbx_description
1 polymer ?
#
loop_
_entity_poly.entity_id
_entity_poly.type
_entity_poly.pdbx_seq_one_letter_code
_entity_poly.pdbx_strand_id
1 'polypeptide(L)' 'ASYETQGFFSQVVFTCGVVERNGELLVYYGTSDEHTALATIGVDELVSHLMKS' A
#
# COMPACT_ATOMS: atom_id res chain seq x y z
N ALA A 1 1.00 -10.78 2.67
CA ALA A 1 0.28 -11.43 3.79
C ALA A 1 -0.84 -12.31 3.25
N SER A 2 -1.38 -13.28 4.02
CA SER A 2 -2.42 -14.19 3.52
C SER A 2 -3.69 -13.49 3.04
N TYR A 3 -4.07 -12.37 3.68
CA TYR A 3 -5.25 -11.57 3.32
C TYR A 3 -5.13 -10.85 1.95
N GLU A 4 -3.93 -10.77 1.37
CA GLU A 4 -3.69 -10.19 0.04
C GLU A 4 -3.77 -11.24 -1.07
N THR A 5 -3.57 -12.51 -0.73
CA THR A 5 -3.53 -13.62 -1.68
C THR A 5 -4.72 -14.55 -1.57
N GLN A 6 -5.54 -14.38 -0.54
CA GLN A 6 -6.74 -15.17 -0.26
C GLN A 6 -7.87 -14.24 0.18
N GLY A 7 -9.07 -14.45 -0.38
CA GLY A 7 -10.30 -13.76 0.02
C GLY A 7 -11.38 -13.89 -1.04
N PHE A 8 -12.35 -12.97 -1.03
CA PHE A 8 -13.43 -12.91 -2.03
C PHE A 8 -12.92 -12.93 -3.48
N PHE A 9 -11.88 -12.13 -3.77
CA PHE A 9 -11.17 -12.17 -5.05
C PHE A 9 -9.65 -12.20 -4.82
N SER A 10 -9.09 -13.41 -4.77
CA SER A 10 -7.69 -13.67 -4.42
C SER A 10 -6.66 -12.94 -5.28
N GLN A 11 -5.51 -12.63 -4.67
CA GLN A 11 -4.34 -11.98 -5.29
C GLN A 11 -4.59 -10.51 -5.69
N VAL A 12 -5.27 -9.76 -4.84
CA VAL A 12 -5.50 -8.32 -5.04
C VAL A 12 -4.82 -7.51 -3.94
N VAL A 13 -4.07 -6.51 -4.41
CA VAL A 13 -3.58 -5.36 -3.66
C VAL A 13 -3.91 -4.14 -4.51
N PHE A 14 -4.79 -3.28 -4.02
CA PHE A 14 -5.25 -2.11 -4.79
C PHE A 14 -5.28 -0.86 -3.92
N THR A 15 -4.52 0.16 -4.28
CA THR A 15 -4.43 1.38 -3.47
C THR A 15 -5.67 2.27 -3.63
N CYS A 16 -6.19 2.78 -2.51
CA CYS A 16 -7.43 3.56 -2.47
C CYS A 16 -7.23 4.98 -1.92
N GLY A 17 -6.14 5.22 -1.21
CA GLY A 17 -5.84 6.53 -0.67
C GLY A 17 -4.47 6.57 0.01
N VAL A 18 -3.95 7.79 0.17
CA VAL A 18 -2.69 8.04 0.88
C VAL A 18 -2.83 9.27 1.77
N VAL A 19 -2.23 9.19 2.96
CA VAL A 19 -2.06 10.33 3.86
C VAL A 19 -0.57 10.54 4.08
N GLU A 20 -0.06 11.74 3.84
CA GLU A 20 1.29 12.11 4.26
C GLU A 20 1.26 12.64 5.69
N ARG A 21 2.20 12.15 6.52
CA ARG A 21 2.37 12.64 7.88
C ARG A 21 3.85 12.57 8.28
N ASN A 22 4.45 13.74 8.48
CA ASN A 22 5.81 13.89 8.99
C ASN A 22 6.88 13.15 8.15
N GLY A 23 6.74 13.17 6.83
CA GLY A 23 7.66 12.50 5.91
C GLY A 23 7.38 11.01 5.70
N GLU A 24 6.32 10.46 6.30
CA GLU A 24 5.86 9.09 6.09
C GLU A 24 4.52 9.08 5.33
N LEU A 25 4.43 8.22 4.32
CA LEU A 25 3.19 7.96 3.58
C LEU A 25 2.46 6.78 4.22
N LEU A 26 1.22 7.01 4.65
CA LEU A 26 0.27 6.00 5.08
C LEU A 26 -0.60 5.63 3.88
N VAL A 27 -0.31 4.50 3.24
CA VAL A 27 -0.99 4.04 2.03
C VAL A 27 -2.06 3.03 2.40
N TYR A 28 -3.32 3.42 2.24
CA TYR A 28 -4.47 2.54 2.42
C TYR A 28 -4.76 1.77 1.13
N TYR A 29 -4.92 0.46 1.23
CA TYR A 29 -5.14 -0.40 0.09
C TYR A 29 -6.15 -1.52 0.40
N GLY A 30 -6.97 -1.86 -0.58
CA GLY A 30 -7.86 -3.02 -0.55
C GLY A 30 -7.07 -4.32 -0.75
N THR A 31 -7.53 -5.38 -0.09
CA THR A 31 -6.90 -6.71 -0.14
C THR A 31 -7.93 -7.79 -0.41
N SER A 32 -7.70 -8.53 -1.49
CA SER A 32 -8.59 -9.60 -1.97
C SER A 32 -10.09 -9.24 -2.03
N ASP A 33 -10.41 -7.97 -2.31
CA ASP A 33 -11.76 -7.37 -2.28
C ASP A 33 -12.56 -7.62 -0.99
N GLU A 34 -11.87 -7.84 0.13
CA GLU A 34 -12.48 -8.26 1.39
C GLU A 34 -12.09 -7.37 2.57
N HIS A 35 -10.85 -6.87 2.59
CA HIS A 35 -10.36 -6.01 3.66
C HIS A 35 -9.69 -4.75 3.14
N THR A 36 -9.49 -3.79 4.05
CA THR A 36 -8.59 -2.65 3.84
C THR A 36 -7.39 -2.81 4.78
N ALA A 37 -6.19 -2.67 4.23
CA ALA A 37 -4.93 -2.70 4.94
C ALA A 37 -4.19 -1.37 4.79
N LEU A 38 -3.12 -1.22 5.58
CA LEU A 38 -2.28 -0.02 5.62
C LEU A 38 -0.81 -0.45 5.49
N ALA A 39 -0.09 0.18 4.56
CA ALA A 39 1.37 0.11 4.46
C ALA A 39 1.97 1.50 4.71
N THR A 40 3.21 1.54 5.21
CA THR A 40 3.94 2.80 5.35
C THR A 40 5.27 2.78 4.60
N ILE A 41 5.68 3.96 4.10
CA ILE A 41 6.97 4.17 3.44
C ILE A 41 7.39 5.63 3.62
N GLY A 42 8.69 5.88 3.78
CA GLY A 42 9.21 7.26 3.80
C GLY A 42 9.07 7.92 2.42
N VAL A 43 8.68 9.20 2.39
CA VAL A 43 8.56 9.96 1.13
C VAL A 43 9.89 9.98 0.38
N ASP A 44 10.99 10.29 1.08
CA ASP A 44 12.32 10.36 0.48
C ASP A 44 12.81 8.99 -0.02
N GLU A 45 12.44 7.93 0.69
CA GLU A 45 12.75 6.55 0.30
C GLU A 45 12.04 6.19 -1.01
N LEU A 46 10.73 6.47 -1.09
CA LEU A 46 9.93 6.22 -2.30
C LEU A 46 10.47 7.03 -3.49
N VAL A 47 10.69 8.34 -3.31
CA VAL A 47 11.22 9.21 -4.38
C VAL A 47 12.59 8.72 -4.82
N SER A 48 13.47 8.38 -3.87
CA SER A 48 14.79 7.84 -4.19
C SER A 48 14.71 6.53 -4.96
N HIS A 49 13.73 5.67 -4.66
CA HIS A 49 13.52 4.44 -5.40
C HIS A 49 13.05 4.71 -6.84
N LEU A 50 12.10 5.63 -7.02
CA LEU A 50 11.55 5.98 -8.33
C LEU A 50 12.57 6.68 -9.25
N MET A 51 13.44 7.51 -8.68
CA MET A 51 14.45 8.27 -9.43
C MET A 51 15.72 7.48 -9.75
N LYS A 52 15.87 6.26 -9.21
CA LYS A 52 17.00 5.34 -9.52
C LYS A 52 16.78 4.54 -10.81
N SER A 53 15.69 4.78 -11.54
CA SER A 53 15.36 4.12 -12.80
C SER A 53 16.09 4.69 -14.01
#